data_AF-A0A661VC75-F1
#
_entry.id   AF-A0A661VC75-F1
#
_cell.length_a   1.000
_cell.length_b   1.000
_cell.length_c   1.000
_cell.angle_alpha   90.00
_cell.angle_beta   90.00
_cell.angle_gamma   90.00
#
_symmetry.space_group_name_H-M   'P 1'
#
loop_
_entity.id
_entity.type
_entity.pdbx_description
1 polymer ?
#
loop_
_entity_poly.entity_id
_entity_poly.type
_entity_poly.pdbx_seq_one_letter_code
_entity_poly.pdbx_strand_id
1 'polypeptide(L)' 'MNAATGQEVRAFQLSSPIPDIRLDKYLTRVFPQLSRAYVQRLIEQGCVLVNGERAKASRKLDRTDRIAVELPPLP' A
#
# COMPACT_ATOMS: atom_id res chain seq x y z
N MET A 1 29.34 0.87 9.20
CA MET A 1 28.11 0.06 9.12
C MET A 1 26.94 0.96 9.51
N ASN A 2 26.42 1.76 8.58
CA ASN A 2 25.29 2.67 8.84
C ASN A 2 24.42 2.73 7.59
N ALA A 3 23.63 1.69 7.33
CA ALA A 3 22.50 1.81 6.41
C ALA A 3 21.33 2.28 7.27
N ALA A 4 21.22 3.59 7.45
CA ALA A 4 20.04 4.20 8.05
C ALA A 4 18.84 3.82 7.18
N THR A 5 18.00 2.96 7.75
CA THR A 5 16.71 2.51 7.23
C THR A 5 15.82 3.71 6.91
N GLY A 6 15.90 4.17 5.66
CA GLY A 6 14.92 5.10 5.09
C GLY A 6 13.65 4.34 4.74
N GLN A 7 12.86 3.97 5.75
CA GLN A 7 11.49 3.53 5.51
C GLN A 7 10.67 4.77 5.14
N GLU A 8 10.27 4.87 3.87
CA GLU A 8 9.42 5.97 3.44
C GLU A 8 7.95 5.54 3.56
N VAL A 9 7.29 6.05 4.59
CA VAL A 9 5.85 5.82 4.80
C VAL A 9 5.08 6.80 3.92
N ARG A 10 4.38 6.26 2.92
CA ARG A 10 3.46 7.03 2.07
C ARG A 10 2.03 6.71 2.44
N ALA A 11 1.34 7.69 3.01
CA ALA A 11 -0.08 7.61 3.30
C ALA A 11 -0.90 8.22 2.16
N PHE A 12 -1.93 7.50 1.73
CA PHE A 12 -2.89 7.90 0.72
C PHE A 12 -4.29 7.87 1.31
N GLN A 13 -5.05 8.94 1.09
CA GLN A 13 -6.46 8.98 1.44
C GLN A 13 -7.27 8.85 0.15
N LEU A 14 -8.26 7.96 0.13
CA LEU A 14 -9.23 7.90 -0.95
C LEU A 14 -10.13 9.15 -0.88
N SER A 15 -9.78 10.20 -1.60
CA SER A 15 -10.58 11.44 -1.63
C SER A 15 -11.76 11.39 -2.61
N SER A 16 -11.80 10.38 -3.48
CA SER A 16 -12.87 10.22 -4.48
C SER A 16 -13.44 8.81 -4.40
N PRO A 17 -14.77 8.66 -4.40
CA PRO A 17 -15.42 7.37 -4.25
C PRO A 17 -15.17 6.52 -5.51
N ILE A 18 -14.15 5.67 -5.45
CA ILE A 18 -14.01 4.56 -6.40
C ILE A 18 -14.62 3.33 -5.71
N PRO A 19 -15.90 3.00 -5.94
CA PRO A 19 -16.48 1.81 -5.37
C PRO A 19 -15.74 0.55 -5.85
N ASP A 20 -15.51 -0.38 -4.93
CA ASP A 20 -15.06 -1.75 -5.22
C ASP A 20 -13.64 -1.90 -5.79
N ILE A 21 -12.71 -0.96 -5.52
CA ILE A 21 -11.32 -1.17 -5.92
C ILE A 21 -10.58 -2.09 -4.95
N ARG A 22 -9.89 -3.10 -5.47
CA ARG A 22 -9.00 -3.96 -4.69
C ARG A 22 -7.73 -3.20 -4.30
N LEU A 23 -7.23 -3.45 -3.11
CA LEU A 23 -5.98 -2.85 -2.61
C LEU A 23 -4.82 -3.04 -3.58
N ASP A 24 -4.65 -4.24 -4.15
CA ASP A 24 -3.59 -4.50 -5.15
C ASP A 24 -3.69 -3.61 -6.40
N LYS A 25 -4.91 -3.39 -6.90
CA LYS A 25 -5.16 -2.54 -8.06
C LYS A 25 -4.91 -1.07 -7.75
N TYR A 26 -5.34 -0.63 -6.57
CA TYR A 26 -5.11 0.75 -6.13
C TYR A 26 -3.60 1.04 -6.03
N LEU A 27 -2.85 0.16 -5.37
CA LEU A 27 -1.40 0.31 -5.23
C LEU A 27 -0.67 0.26 -6.56
N THR A 28 -1.06 -0.61 -7.49
CA THR A 28 -0.47 -0.64 -8.84
C THR A 28 -0.72 0.67 -9.60
N ARG A 29 -1.85 1.35 -9.33
CA ARG A 29 -2.20 2.63 -9.96
C ARG A 29 -1.45 3.81 -9.34
N VAL A 30 -1.25 3.79 -8.02
CA VAL A 30 -0.49 4.80 -7.27
C VAL A 30 1.01 4.66 -7.53
N PHE A 31 1.48 3.42 -7.62
CA PHE A 31 2.87 3.07 -7.85
C PHE A 31 3.02 2.28 -9.16
N PRO A 32 2.88 2.92 -10.33
CA PRO A 32 3.10 2.25 -11.61
C PRO A 32 4.55 1.75 -11.77
N GLN A 33 5.47 2.30 -10.99
CA GLN A 33 6.87 1.89 -10.91
C GLN A 33 7.10 0.57 -10.14
N LEU A 34 6.13 0.12 -9.34
CA LEU A 34 6.24 -1.13 -8.57
C LEU A 34 5.56 -2.28 -9.31
N SER A 35 6.27 -3.40 -9.43
CA SER A 35 5.70 -4.63 -9.98
C SER A 35 4.57 -5.17 -9.11
N ARG A 36 3.55 -5.77 -9.72
CA ARG A 36 2.43 -6.43 -9.01
C ARG A 36 2.88 -7.41 -7.92
N ALA A 37 3.92 -8.20 -8.20
CA ALA A 37 4.47 -9.16 -7.25
C ALA A 37 5.10 -8.46 -6.02
N TYR A 38 5.72 -7.29 -6.22
CA TYR A 38 6.28 -6.50 -5.14
C TYR A 38 5.17 -5.88 -4.28
N VAL A 39 4.14 -5.31 -4.92
CA VAL A 39 2.93 -4.81 -4.25
C VAL A 39 2.27 -5.90 -3.41
N GLN A 40 2.09 -7.11 -3.96
CA GLN A 40 1.55 -8.25 -3.21
C GLN A 40 2.42 -8.59 -2.00
N ARG A 41 3.74 -8.67 -2.18
CA ARG A 41 4.68 -8.90 -1.07
C ARG A 41 4.57 -7.85 0.03
N LEU A 42 4.46 -6.56 -0.31
CA LEU A 42 4.29 -5.49 0.68
C LEU A 42 3.02 -5.70 1.51
N ILE A 43 1.93 -6.07 0.85
CA ILE A 43 0.66 -6.33 1.53
C ILE A 43 0.77 -7.58 2.42
N GLU A 44 1.38 -8.66 1.93
CA GLU A 44 1.61 -9.90 2.68
C GLU A 44 2.53 -9.69 3.89
N GLN A 45 3.54 -8.82 3.76
CA GLN A 45 4.44 -8.43 4.86
C GLN A 45 3.75 -7.53 5.89
N GLY A 46 2.52 -7.05 5.60
CA GLY A 46 1.82 -6.11 6.47
C GLY A 46 2.39 -4.69 6.42
N CYS A 47 3.16 -4.36 5.38
CA CYS A 47 3.63 -3.00 5.09
C CYS A 47 2.51 -2.12 4.55
N VAL A 48 1.32 -2.67 4.30
CA VAL A 48 0.14 -1.93 3.88
C VAL A 48 -0.94 -2.01 4.94
N LEU A 49 -1.26 -0.84 5.49
CA LEU A 49 -2.27 -0.64 6.52
C LEU A 49 -3.47 0.08 5.91
N VAL A 50 -4.66 -0.46 6.11
CA VAL A 50 -5.94 0.13 5.73
C VAL A 50 -6.66 0.52 7.02
N ASN A 51 -6.91 1.81 7.19
CA ASN A 51 -7.43 2.41 8.41
C ASN A 51 -6.63 2.06 9.68
N GLY A 52 -5.31 1.87 9.53
CA GLY A 52 -4.41 1.45 10.62
C GLY A 52 -4.37 -0.07 10.86
N GLU A 53 -5.08 -0.87 10.07
CA GLU A 53 -5.13 -2.33 10.21
C GLU A 53 -4.52 -3.04 8.98
N ARG A 54 -3.81 -4.15 9.18
CA ARG A 54 -3.26 -4.93 8.07
C ARG A 54 -4.37 -5.50 7.20
N ALA A 55 -4.30 -5.19 5.92
CA ALA A 55 -5.27 -5.65 4.93
C ALA A 55 -4.67 -6.73 4.02
N LYS A 56 -5.53 -7.57 3.43
CA LYS A 56 -5.13 -8.51 2.37
C LYS A 56 -5.11 -7.80 1.02
N ALA A 57 -4.34 -8.31 0.06
CA ALA A 57 -4.25 -7.76 -1.29
C ALA A 57 -5.61 -7.74 -2.02
N SER A 58 -6.43 -8.76 -1.76
CA SER A 58 -7.82 -8.87 -2.24
C SER A 58 -8.84 -8.08 -1.41
N ARG A 59 -8.45 -7.35 -0.35
CA ARG A 59 -9.38 -6.51 0.40
C ARG A 59 -9.91 -5.41 -0.52
N LYS A 60 -11.22 -5.24 -0.51
CA LYS A 60 -11.90 -4.13 -1.18
C LYS A 60 -11.74 -2.89 -0.32
N LEU A 61 -11.34 -1.80 -0.94
CA LEU A 61 -11.21 -0.50 -0.31
C LEU A 61 -12.54 0.23 -0.39
N ASP A 62 -12.93 0.82 0.74
CA ASP A 62 -14.06 1.70 0.83
C ASP A 62 -13.66 3.17 0.65
N ARG A 63 -14.66 4.02 0.47
CA ARG A 63 -14.51 5.45 0.19
C ARG A 63 -13.93 6.20 1.39
N THR A 64 -14.08 5.64 2.58
CA THR A 64 -13.59 6.19 3.84
C THR A 64 -12.26 5.55 4.28
N ASP A 65 -11.74 4.58 3.53
CA ASP A 65 -10.50 3.91 3.90
C ASP A 65 -9.28 4.81 3.72
N ARG A 66 -8.37 4.73 4.69
CA ARG A 66 -7.06 5.38 4.68
C ARG A 66 -5.99 4.32 4.46
N ILE A 67 -5.18 4.46 3.42
CA ILE A 67 -4.16 3.48 3.09
C ILE A 67 -2.80 4.05 3.45
N ALA A 68 -2.11 3.45 4.40
CA ALA A 68 -0.71 3.73 4.67
C ALA A 68 0.15 2.61 4.07
N VAL A 69 1.12 3.00 3.25
CA VAL A 69 2.06 2.09 2.59
C VAL A 69 3.44 2.40 3.09
N GLU A 70 4.06 1.45 3.75
CA GLU A 70 5.46 1.50 4.16
C GLU A 70 6.29 0.89 3.04
N LEU A 71 7.01 1.74 2.30
CA LEU A 71 7.93 1.25 1.27
C LEU A 71 9.29 0.99 1.92
N PRO A 72 9.76 -0.26 1.97
CA PRO A 72 11.12 -0.53 2.39
C PRO A 72 12.09 0.02 1.35
N PRO A 73 13.30 0.45 1.77
CA PRO A 73 14.30 0.93 0.83
C PRO A 73 14.63 -0.18 -0.18
N LEU A 74 14.52 0.17 -1.46
CA LEU A 74 14.96 -0.68 -2.56
C LEU A 74 16.49 -0.86 -2.39
N PRO A 75 17.01 -2.10 -2.39
CA PRO A 75 18.45 -2.34 -2.29
C PRO A 75 19.22 -1.86 -3.53
#